data_AF-A0A443S1Y6-F1
#
_entry.id   AF-A0A443S1Y6-F1
#
_cell.length_a   1.000
_cell.length_b   1.000
_cell.length_c   1.000
_cell.angle_alpha   90.00
_cell.angle_beta   90.00
_cell.angle_gamma   90.00
#
_symmetry.space_group_name_H-M   'P 1'
#
loop_
_entity.id
_entity.type
_entity.pdbx_description
1 polymer ?
#
loop_
_entity_poly.entity_id
_entity_poly.type
_entity_poly.pdbx_seq_one_letter_code
_entity_poly.pdbx_strand_id
1 'polypeptide(L)'
;MVLNGDPKTFITFQRFTYLTGNIAALVNDIHSYEKEKRDGQFNNLVHVIKHEYNISDQEAIDKATNLVNDEIKKHLVVQRLMPTFDGKMNECVQKYVDGCKSWMTGSNAWGFQTGRYTNLYSK
;
A
#
# COMPACT_ATOMS: atom_id res chain seq x y z
N MET A 1 9.21 -18.21 22.17
CA MET A 1 9.51 -17.31 23.29
C MET A 1 10.46 -16.25 22.76
N VAL A 2 9.95 -15.07 22.45
CA VAL A 2 10.79 -13.97 21.96
C VAL A 2 11.30 -13.23 23.18
N LEU A 3 12.62 -13.22 23.35
CA LEU A 3 13.26 -12.41 24.37
C LEU A 3 12.89 -10.94 24.11
N ASN A 4 12.24 -10.30 25.09
CA ASN A 4 12.02 -8.87 25.09
C ASN A 4 13.32 -8.15 24.69
N GLY A 5 13.34 -7.51 23.52
CA GLY A 5 14.48 -6.72 23.05
C GLY A 5 15.23 -7.20 21.80
N ASP A 6 14.82 -8.28 21.11
CA ASP A 6 15.43 -8.62 19.81
C ASP A 6 15.13 -7.51 18.77
N PRO A 7 16.16 -6.80 18.26
CA PRO A 7 15.98 -5.74 17.26
C PRO A 7 15.24 -6.23 16.01
N LYS A 8 15.39 -7.51 15.65
CA LYS A 8 14.72 -8.09 14.48
C LYS A 8 13.20 -8.10 14.62
N THR A 9 12.68 -8.26 15.84
CA THR A 9 11.24 -8.22 16.12
C THR A 9 10.65 -6.86 15.78
N PHE A 10 11.30 -5.79 16.26
CA PHE A 10 10.86 -4.43 15.99
C PHE A 10 11.03 -4.05 14.52
N ILE A 11 12.08 -4.52 13.86
CA ILE A 11 12.32 -4.25 12.44
C ILE A 11 11.25 -4.92 11.58
N THR A 12 10.93 -6.19 11.83
CA THR A 12 9.91 -6.91 11.04
C THR A 12 8.53 -6.29 11.21
N PHE A 13 8.13 -5.93 12.42
CA PHE A 13 6.86 -5.25 12.67
C PHE A 13 6.81 -3.86 12.00
N GLN A 14 7.84 -3.03 12.16
CA GLN A 14 7.91 -1.73 11.48
C GLN A 14 7.90 -1.86 9.97
N ARG A 15 8.62 -2.85 9.42
CA ARG A 15 8.63 -3.11 7.98
C ARG A 15 7.26 -3.54 7.47
N PHE A 16 6.54 -4.36 8.23
CA PHE A 16 5.17 -4.74 7.92
C PHE A 16 4.27 -3.51 7.83
N THR A 17 4.26 -2.67 8.88
CA THR A 17 3.49 -1.41 8.90
C THR A 17 3.85 -0.48 7.75
N TYR A 18 5.14 -0.30 7.47
CA TYR A 18 5.60 0.52 6.36
C TYR A 18 5.06 0.02 5.03
N LEU A 19 5.16 -1.29 4.77
CA LEU A 19 4.67 -1.88 3.52
C LEU A 19 3.15 -1.75 3.40
N THR A 20 2.39 -1.92 4.49
CA THR A 20 0.94 -1.69 4.49
C THR A 20 0.60 -0.27 4.03
N GLY A 21 1.21 0.75 4.64
CA GLY A 21 0.97 2.14 4.29
C GLY A 21 1.42 2.48 2.86
N ASN A 22 2.58 1.98 2.46
CA ASN A 22 3.10 2.16 1.11
C ASN A 22 2.15 1.57 0.06
N ILE A 23 1.67 0.35 0.25
CA ILE A 23 0.73 -0.29 -0.68
C ILE A 23 -0.57 0.51 -0.75
N ALA A 24 -1.12 0.95 0.38
CA ALA A 24 -2.34 1.75 0.39
C ALA A 24 -2.19 3.08 -0.37
N ALA A 25 -1.06 3.77 -0.22
CA ALA A 25 -0.75 5.00 -0.95
C ALA A 25 -0.56 4.74 -2.45
N LEU A 26 0.20 3.71 -2.82
CA LEU A 26 0.44 3.39 -4.23
C LEU A 26 -0.82 2.93 -4.97
N VAL A 27 -1.69 2.18 -4.28
CA VAL A 27 -3.02 1.82 -4.82
C VAL A 27 -3.88 3.08 -4.98
N ASN A 28 -3.80 4.04 -4.05
CA ASN A 28 -4.48 5.33 -4.19
C ASN A 28 -4.03 6.06 -5.45
N ASP A 29 -2.71 6.17 -5.69
CA ASP A 29 -2.14 6.83 -6.86
C ASP A 29 -2.68 6.24 -8.17
N ILE A 30 -2.81 4.90 -8.25
CA ILE A 30 -3.36 4.22 -9.43
C ILE A 30 -4.85 4.57 -9.62
N HIS A 31 -5.65 4.47 -8.55
CA HIS A 31 -7.09 4.78 -8.62
C HIS A 31 -7.36 6.26 -8.90
N SER A 32 -6.52 7.16 -8.38
CA SER A 32 -6.70 8.60 -8.47
C SER A 32 -6.11 9.22 -9.74
N TYR A 33 -5.24 8.51 -10.45
CA TYR A 33 -4.42 9.05 -11.55
C TYR A 33 -5.22 9.89 -12.55
N GLU A 34 -6.29 9.35 -13.14
CA GLU A 34 -7.04 10.07 -14.17
C GLU A 34 -7.71 11.33 -13.63
N LYS A 35 -8.17 11.30 -12.37
CA LYS A 35 -8.74 12.47 -11.71
C LYS A 35 -7.66 13.51 -11.42
N GLU A 36 -6.54 13.10 -10.84
CA GLU A 36 -5.44 13.99 -10.46
C GLU A 36 -4.79 14.64 -11.68
N LYS A 37 -4.61 13.88 -12.77
CA LYS A 37 -4.16 14.39 -14.07
C LYS A 37 -5.08 15.48 -14.61
N ARG A 38 -6.41 15.30 -14.55
CA ARG A 38 -7.38 16.34 -14.98
C ARG A 38 -7.30 17.59 -14.12
N ASP A 39 -7.11 17.41 -12.81
CA ASP A 39 -7.07 18.50 -11.83
C ASP A 39 -5.68 19.18 -11.75
N GLY A 40 -4.71 18.75 -12.56
CA GLY A 40 -3.34 19.28 -12.53
C GLY A 40 -2.57 18.95 -11.24
N GLN A 41 -2.93 17.86 -10.56
CA GLN A 41 -2.26 17.37 -9.36
C GLN A 41 -1.17 16.36 -9.74
N PHE A 42 0.10 16.73 -9.55
CA PHE A 42 1.24 15.93 -10.07
C PHE A 42 1.92 15.04 -9.02
N ASN A 43 1.50 15.08 -7.76
CA ASN A 43 2.06 14.26 -6.68
C ASN A 43 1.52 12.82 -6.74
N ASN A 44 1.86 12.09 -7.80
CA ASN A 44 1.37 10.75 -8.10
C ASN A 44 2.48 9.91 -8.75
N LEU A 45 2.68 8.67 -8.30
CA LEU A 45 3.71 7.78 -8.84
C LEU A 45 3.56 7.56 -10.35
N VAL A 46 2.34 7.44 -10.88
CA VAL A 46 2.10 7.20 -12.30
C VAL A 46 2.63 8.37 -13.14
N HIS A 47 2.49 9.61 -12.66
CA HIS A 47 3.10 10.78 -13.31
C HIS A 47 4.62 10.69 -13.33
N VAL A 48 5.24 10.31 -12.21
CA VAL A 48 6.69 10.16 -12.10
C VAL A 48 7.21 9.09 -13.06
N ILE A 49 6.59 7.91 -13.07
CA ILE A 49 6.97 6.80 -13.97
C ILE A 49 6.80 7.22 -15.44
N LYS A 50 5.67 7.82 -15.78
CA LYS A 50 5.41 8.27 -17.15
C LYS A 50 6.48 9.24 -17.64
N HIS A 51 6.82 10.24 -16.82
CA HIS A 51 7.82 11.24 -17.14
C HIS A 51 9.22 10.63 -17.28
N GLU A 52 9.64 9.84 -16.29
CA GLU A 52 10.99 9.26 -16.25
C GLU A 52 11.25 8.29 -17.41
N TYR A 53 10.27 7.46 -17.75
CA TYR A 53 10.42 6.45 -18.80
C TYR A 53 9.95 6.92 -20.19
N ASN A 54 9.34 8.10 -20.29
CA ASN A 54 8.75 8.66 -21.52
C ASN A 54 7.82 7.66 -22.24
N ILE A 55 6.83 7.14 -21.50
CA ILE A 55 5.89 6.10 -21.96
C ILE A 55 4.43 6.59 -21.94
N SER A 56 3.51 5.77 -22.45
CA SER A 56 2.08 6.07 -22.39
C SER A 56 1.51 5.98 -20.97
N ASP A 57 0.31 6.52 -20.77
CA ASP A 57 -0.41 6.44 -19.50
C ASP A 57 -0.63 4.99 -19.06
N GLN A 58 -1.09 4.13 -19.98
CA GLN A 58 -1.36 2.73 -19.67
C GLN A 58 -0.07 1.98 -19.29
N GLU A 59 1.03 2.19 -20.01
CA GLU A 59 2.32 1.57 -19.66
C GLU A 59 2.83 2.03 -18.29
N ALA A 60 2.60 3.30 -17.92
CA ALA A 60 2.94 3.81 -16.60
C ALA A 60 2.07 3.20 -15.49
N ILE A 61 0.76 3.07 -15.73
CA ILE A 61 -0.19 2.38 -14.82
C ILE A 61 0.21 0.91 -14.64
N ASP A 62 0.57 0.22 -15.72
CA ASP A 62 0.99 -1.18 -15.67
C ASP A 62 2.29 -1.34 -14.86
N LYS A 63 3.25 -0.44 -15.04
CA LYS A 63 4.49 -0.40 -14.22
C LYS A 63 4.20 -0.11 -12.75
N ALA A 64 3.33 0.86 -12.44
CA ALA A 64 2.93 1.16 -11.07
C ALA A 64 2.23 -0.04 -10.42
N THR A 65 1.36 -0.72 -11.17
CA THR A 65 0.67 -1.94 -10.73
C THR A 65 1.65 -3.07 -10.43
N ASN A 66 2.67 -3.26 -11.28
CA ASN A 66 3.73 -4.24 -11.02
C ASN A 66 4.52 -3.91 -9.75
N LEU A 67 4.82 -2.63 -9.51
CA LEU A 67 5.48 -2.19 -8.29
C LEU A 67 4.62 -2.49 -7.05
N VAL A 68 3.31 -2.19 -7.09
CA VAL A 68 2.36 -2.54 -6.02
C VAL A 68 2.35 -4.04 -5.76
N ASN A 69 2.30 -4.87 -6.81
CA ASN A 69 2.32 -6.32 -6.69
C ASN A 69 3.61 -6.83 -6.02
N ASP A 70 4.75 -6.22 -6.32
CA ASP A 70 6.02 -6.57 -5.68
C ASP A 70 6.09 -6.13 -4.22
N GLU A 71 5.52 -4.97 -3.87
CA GLU A 71 5.36 -4.54 -2.48
C GLU A 71 4.44 -5.49 -1.69
N ILE A 72 3.35 -5.98 -2.29
CA ILE A 72 2.47 -7.00 -1.69
C ILE A 72 3.24 -8.31 -1.46
N LYS A 73 4.06 -8.77 -2.41
CA LYS A 73 4.90 -9.97 -2.22
C LYS A 73 5.86 -9.79 -1.04
N LYS A 74 6.52 -8.63 -0.93
CA LYS A 74 7.39 -8.29 0.21
C LYS A 74 6.61 -8.28 1.52
N HIS A 75 5.41 -7.70 1.53
CA HIS A 75 4.52 -7.65 2.70
C HIS A 75 4.17 -9.05 3.19
N LEU A 76 3.81 -9.97 2.29
CA LEU A 76 3.53 -11.37 2.62
C LEU A 76 4.74 -12.11 3.18
N VAL A 77 5.94 -11.85 2.66
CA VAL A 77 7.19 -12.40 3.21
C VAL A 77 7.42 -11.89 4.63
N VAL A 78 7.34 -10.58 4.84
CA VAL A 78 7.54 -9.95 6.15
C VAL A 78 6.51 -10.45 7.18
N GLN A 79 5.26 -10.64 6.75
CA GLN A 79 4.23 -11.23 7.60
C GLN A 79 4.60 -12.64 8.07
N ARG A 80 5.15 -13.49 7.18
CA ARG A 80 5.61 -14.84 7.54
C ARG A 80 6.82 -14.84 8.46
N LEU A 81 7.66 -13.80 8.38
CA LEU A 81 8.82 -13.61 9.26
C LEU A 81 8.45 -12.96 10.59
N MET A 82 7.18 -12.58 10.80
CA MET A 82 6.74 -11.93 12.01
C MET A 82 6.86 -12.87 13.20
N PRO A 83 7.59 -12.49 14.25
CA PRO A 83 7.78 -13.36 15.38
C PRO A 83 6.50 -13.43 16.24
N THR A 84 6.38 -14.48 17.04
CA THR A 84 5.30 -14.58 18.04
C THR A 84 5.70 -13.82 19.28
N PHE A 85 4.86 -12.89 19.72
CA PHE A 85 5.09 -12.12 20.94
C PHE A 85 4.54 -12.90 22.15
N ASP A 86 4.93 -12.50 23.36
CA ASP A 86 4.48 -13.16 24.59
C ASP A 86 3.24 -12.45 25.19
N GLY A 87 2.27 -13.24 25.66
CA GLY A 87 1.10 -12.78 26.40
C GLY A 87 0.22 -11.75 25.65
N LYS A 88 -0.25 -10.73 26.38
CA LYS A 88 -1.14 -9.67 25.84
C LYS A 88 -0.56 -8.92 24.65
N MET A 89 0.77 -8.81 24.55
CA MET A 89 1.42 -8.14 23.42
C MET A 89 1.11 -8.87 22.09
N ASN A 90 1.08 -10.21 22.11
CA ASN A 90 0.74 -10.97 20.91
C ASN A 90 -0.67 -10.67 20.42
N GLU A 91 -1.64 -10.61 21.34
CA GLU A 91 -3.03 -10.27 20.99
C GLU A 91 -3.13 -8.87 20.38
N CYS A 92 -2.41 -7.89 20.93
CA CYS A 92 -2.35 -6.53 20.38
C CYS A 92 -1.74 -6.51 18.97
N VAL A 93 -0.62 -7.21 18.77
CA VAL A 93 0.04 -7.27 17.47
C VAL A 93 -0.82 -7.97 16.43
N GLN A 94 -1.46 -9.10 16.77
CA GLN A 94 -2.35 -9.80 15.83
C GLN A 94 -3.53 -8.92 15.42
N LYS A 95 -4.18 -8.24 16.37
CA LYS A 95 -5.27 -7.28 16.07
C LYS A 95 -4.80 -6.16 15.15
N TYR A 96 -3.61 -5.63 15.39
CA TYR A 96 -3.02 -4.58 14.55
C TYR A 96 -2.75 -5.09 13.12
N VAL A 97 -2.13 -6.27 12.99
CA VAL A 97 -1.85 -6.93 11.70
C VAL A 97 -3.14 -7.15 10.91
N ASP A 98 -4.21 -7.60 11.55
CA ASP A 98 -5.49 -7.81 10.88
C ASP A 98 -6.18 -6.51 10.49
N GLY A 99 -6.02 -5.45 11.30
CA GLY A 99 -6.41 -4.09 10.94
C GLY A 99 -5.69 -3.59 9.69
N CYS A 100 -4.37 -3.79 9.60
CA CYS A 100 -3.57 -3.43 8.42
C CYS A 100 -4.05 -4.17 7.15
N LYS A 101 -4.29 -5.48 7.24
CA LYS A 101 -4.82 -6.25 6.10
C LYS A 101 -6.19 -5.75 5.66
N SER A 102 -7.08 -5.51 6.63
CA SER A 102 -8.43 -4.99 6.38
C SER A 102 -8.39 -3.59 5.74
N TRP A 103 -7.44 -2.75 6.16
CA TRP A 103 -7.24 -1.45 5.54
C TRP A 103 -6.77 -1.58 4.09
N MET A 104 -5.79 -2.44 3.80
CA MET A 104 -5.31 -2.65 2.42
C MET A 104 -6.42 -3.15 1.49
N THR A 105 -7.15 -4.19 1.90
CA THR A 105 -8.24 -4.76 1.08
C THR A 105 -9.42 -3.81 0.97
N GLY A 106 -9.77 -3.14 2.07
CA GLY A 106 -10.84 -2.14 2.13
C GLY A 106 -10.54 -0.92 1.26
N SER A 107 -9.32 -0.37 1.32
CA SER A 107 -8.90 0.76 0.49
C SER A 107 -8.95 0.42 -0.99
N ASN A 108 -8.49 -0.76 -1.39
CA ASN A 108 -8.57 -1.20 -2.78
C ASN A 108 -10.02 -1.39 -3.24
N ALA A 109 -10.85 -2.09 -2.45
CA ALA A 109 -12.26 -2.30 -2.77
C ALA A 109 -13.03 -0.97 -2.86
N TRP A 110 -12.77 -0.04 -1.93
CA TRP A 110 -13.35 1.29 -1.94
C TRP A 110 -12.92 2.09 -3.17
N GLY A 111 -11.66 1.97 -3.62
CA GLY A 111 -11.16 2.62 -4.83
C GLY A 111 -11.96 2.29 -6.08
N PHE A 112 -12.41 1.03 -6.23
CA PHE A 112 -13.26 0.62 -7.35
C PHE A 112 -14.72 1.07 -7.23
N GLN A 113 -15.23 1.26 -6.01
CA GLN A 113 -16.65 1.52 -5.76
C GLN A 113 -16.98 3.00 -5.55
N THR A 114 -15.97 3.80 -5.19
CA THR A 114 -16.17 5.19 -4.84
C THR A 114 -16.48 6.06 -6.07
N GLY A 115 -17.41 7.00 -5.92
CA GLY A 115 -17.63 8.07 -6.90
C GLY A 115 -16.50 9.10 -6.95
N ARG A 116 -15.58 9.08 -5.97
CA ARG A 116 -14.50 10.09 -5.85
C ARG A 116 -13.60 10.16 -7.09
N TYR A 117 -13.27 9.02 -7.70
CA TYR A 117 -12.33 8.95 -8.82
C TYR A 117 -13.03 8.87 -10.18
N THR A 118 -14.25 8.34 -10.20
CA THR A 118 -15.02 8.03 -11.41
C THR A 118 -15.99 9.13 -11.81
N ASN A 119 -16.21 10.15 -10.99
CA ASN A 119 -17.03 11.29 -11.38
C ASN A 119 -16.36 12.06 -12.53
N LEU A 120 -16.96 11.92 -13.72
CA LEU A 120 -16.61 12.65 -14.95
C LEU A 120 -17.09 14.11 -14.93
N TYR A 121 -17.78 14.51 -13.86
CA TYR A 121 -18.30 15.87 -13.66
C TYR A 121 -17.81 16.41 -12.31
N SER A 122 -16.59 16.91 -12.27
CA SER A 122 -16.18 17.97 -11.34
C SER A 122 -16.21 19.29 -12.13
N LYS A 123 -16.87 20.29 -11.53
CA LYS A 123 -17.17 21.63 -12.09
C LYS A 123 -16.03 22.27 -12.86
#